data_AF-A0A958JEF8-F1
#
_entry.id   AF-A0A958JEF8-F1
#
_cell.length_a   1.000
_cell.length_b   1.000
_cell.length_c   1.000
_cell.angle_alpha   90.00
_cell.angle_beta   90.00
_cell.angle_gamma   90.00
#
_symmetry.space_group_name_H-M   'P 1'
#
loop_
_entity.id
_entity.type
_entity.pdbx_description
1 polymer ?
#
loop_
_entity_poly.entity_id
_entity_poly.type
_entity_poly.pdbx_seq_one_letter_code
_entity_poly.pdbx_strand_id
1 'polypeptide(L)'
;MNGAQRQVPIAPVLRPTGRNNGLSEGLVLLSRGQITDLEAAERFRILRAQMERRALEAGPQQVVAVTSAVPSEGKSVVSVNLARAFGTDPRGKTLLIDCDLRKPNVHRFFNQMQSPGLSDVLVAGKSIRSVLRSVEPGLDLITAGSPVIDSSRAIEQPGTGLMLEELKKHYQYIVLDCPPALFCSEPLHLSHLASSSLIVARSWRTEKKLVKDAVGLLGKKAIAGIVLNECNDTVSQYGYYGYYGYDRQAIAKAKATRARRPKVRSAEQREKKRSFSFFRRKGPQAAPSAPIKSESAALGKSE
;
A
#
# COMPACT_ATOMS: atom_id res chain seq x y z
N MET A 1 28.86 34.20 16.26
CA MET A 1 28.80 33.43 15.00
C MET A 1 27.59 32.50 15.05
N ASN A 2 26.81 32.41 13.96
CA ASN A 2 25.47 31.81 13.98
C ASN A 2 25.47 30.27 13.97
N GLY A 3 25.06 29.66 15.09
CA GLY A 3 24.69 28.25 15.17
C GLY A 3 23.25 28.00 14.73
N ALA A 4 22.95 28.18 13.43
CA ALA A 4 21.61 27.94 12.89
C ALA A 4 21.24 26.45 13.00
N GLN A 5 20.44 26.10 14.00
CA GLN A 5 19.89 24.75 14.18
C GLN A 5 18.94 24.43 13.01
N ARG A 6 19.45 23.81 11.94
CA ARG A 6 18.60 23.24 10.88
C ARG A 6 17.68 22.18 11.51
N GLN A 7 16.40 22.54 11.65
CA GLN A 7 15.36 21.60 12.06
C GLN A 7 15.20 20.53 10.97
N VAL A 8 15.08 19.27 11.39
CA VAL A 8 14.69 18.19 10.47
C VAL A 8 13.20 18.38 10.17
N PRO A 9 12.77 18.50 8.89
CA PRO A 9 11.36 18.67 8.58
C PRO A 9 10.56 17.44 9.03
N ILE A 10 9.42 17.69 9.67
CA ILE A 10 8.49 16.64 10.09
C ILE A 10 7.43 16.51 9.00
N ALA A 11 7.26 15.30 8.46
CA ALA A 11 6.21 14.97 7.50
C ALA A 11 4.89 14.64 8.25
N PRO A 12 3.72 14.79 7.61
CA PRO A 12 2.43 14.66 8.28
C PRO A 12 2.05 13.20 8.67
N VAL A 13 0.85 13.06 9.27
CA VAL A 13 0.56 12.17 10.43
C VAL A 13 -0.73 11.31 10.20
N LEU A 14 -0.94 10.11 10.80
CA LEU A 14 -2.06 9.15 10.47
C LEU A 14 -2.53 8.18 11.61
N ARG A 15 -3.76 8.13 12.21
CA ARG A 15 -4.09 7.11 13.28
C ARG A 15 -4.83 5.82 12.95
N PRO A 16 -4.29 4.69 13.48
CA PRO A 16 -5.03 3.52 13.89
C PRO A 16 -5.15 3.34 15.40
N THR A 17 -6.13 2.52 15.71
CA THR A 17 -5.88 1.21 16.33
C THR A 17 -6.44 0.10 15.36
N GLY A 18 -6.41 -1.24 15.55
CA GLY A 18 -6.71 -2.23 14.45
C GLY A 18 -7.73 -3.39 14.66
N ARG A 19 -7.69 -4.44 13.81
CA ARG A 19 -8.63 -5.61 13.66
C ARG A 19 -9.94 -5.25 12.92
N ASN A 20 -10.37 -5.89 11.82
CA ASN A 20 -10.12 -7.28 11.36
C ASN A 20 -10.23 -7.44 9.81
N ASN A 21 -9.75 -8.58 9.30
CA ASN A 21 -10.19 -9.35 8.12
C ASN A 21 -10.53 -8.61 6.80
N GLY A 22 -9.62 -8.68 5.83
CA GLY A 22 -9.86 -8.32 4.42
C GLY A 22 -8.87 -7.26 3.93
N LEU A 23 -7.79 -7.68 3.28
CA LEU A 23 -6.89 -6.77 2.57
C LEU A 23 -7.55 -6.38 1.24
N SER A 24 -7.97 -5.12 1.11
CA SER A 24 -8.54 -4.56 -0.13
C SER A 24 -7.44 -4.15 -1.12
N GLU A 25 -7.72 -4.31 -2.41
CA GLU A 25 -6.77 -4.29 -3.55
C GLU A 25 -6.19 -2.91 -3.93
N GLY A 26 -5.83 -2.05 -2.96
CA GLY A 26 -5.14 -0.81 -3.32
C GLY A 26 -4.59 0.05 -2.19
N LEU A 27 -5.13 0.00 -0.97
CA LEU A 27 -4.69 0.86 0.14
C LEU A 27 -4.65 0.07 1.44
N VAL A 28 -3.54 0.15 2.17
CA VAL A 28 -3.42 -0.51 3.48
C VAL A 28 -3.88 0.47 4.54
N LEU A 29 -5.13 0.30 4.98
CA LEU A 29 -5.81 1.21 5.89
C LEU A 29 -5.13 1.27 7.27
N LEU A 30 -4.70 2.46 7.64
CA LEU A 30 -4.07 2.77 8.93
C LEU A 30 -5.09 3.34 9.93
N SER A 31 -6.28 2.74 10.13
CA SER A 31 -7.27 3.25 11.12
C SER A 31 -8.09 2.23 11.97
N ARG A 32 -8.43 2.61 13.23
CA ARG A 32 -9.66 2.21 13.99
C ARG A 32 -10.36 3.55 14.19
N GLY A 33 -11.19 3.89 13.23
CA GLY A 33 -11.72 5.23 13.05
C GLY A 33 -12.26 5.34 11.64
N GLN A 34 -13.22 6.25 11.45
CA GLN A 34 -13.91 6.43 10.17
C GLN A 34 -13.09 7.26 9.17
N ILE A 35 -11.81 6.93 8.99
CA ILE A 35 -10.99 7.43 7.89
C ILE A 35 -11.31 6.56 6.67
N THR A 36 -11.76 7.19 5.59
CA THR A 36 -11.97 6.47 4.32
C THR A 36 -10.63 6.24 3.60
N ASP A 37 -10.51 5.18 2.80
CA ASP A 37 -9.30 4.89 2.02
C ASP A 37 -8.83 6.11 1.21
N LEU A 38 -9.77 6.90 0.69
CA LEU A 38 -9.53 8.15 -0.04
C LEU A 38 -8.78 9.21 0.79
N GLU A 39 -9.13 9.38 2.06
CA GLU A 39 -8.48 10.34 2.97
C GLU A 39 -7.06 9.88 3.36
N ALA A 40 -6.84 8.56 3.47
CA ALA A 40 -5.51 7.99 3.70
C ALA A 40 -4.61 8.13 2.45
N ALA A 41 -5.15 7.83 1.26
CA ALA A 41 -4.45 7.98 -0.02
C ALA A 41 -3.95 9.42 -0.23
N GLU A 42 -4.78 10.42 0.07
CA GLU A 42 -4.40 11.83 -0.09
C GLU A 42 -3.21 12.21 0.79
N ARG A 43 -3.13 11.69 2.04
CA ARG A 43 -1.96 11.92 2.91
C ARG A 43 -0.67 11.34 2.29
N PHE A 44 -0.74 10.21 1.57
CA PHE A 44 0.40 9.66 0.84
C PHE A 44 0.72 10.42 -0.46
N ARG A 45 -0.27 10.98 -1.17
CA ARG A 45 -0.02 11.92 -2.29
C ARG A 45 0.69 13.20 -1.82
N ILE A 46 0.30 13.72 -0.66
CA ILE A 46 0.97 14.88 -0.04
C ILE A 46 2.41 14.52 0.37
N LEU A 47 2.64 13.35 0.97
CA LEU A 47 3.99 12.87 1.28
C LEU A 47 4.84 12.75 0.01
N ARG A 48 4.29 12.21 -1.08
CA ARG A 48 4.93 12.13 -2.40
C ARG A 48 5.34 13.52 -2.90
N ALA A 49 4.41 14.48 -2.91
CA ALA A 49 4.66 15.85 -3.34
C ALA A 49 5.72 16.57 -2.48
N GLN A 50 5.80 16.27 -1.17
CA GLN A 50 6.86 16.76 -0.30
C GLN A 50 8.24 16.18 -0.66
N MET A 51 8.31 14.88 -0.99
CA MET A 51 9.54 14.23 -1.46
C MET A 51 9.98 14.76 -2.84
N GLU A 52 9.04 14.97 -3.76
CA GLU A 52 9.28 15.58 -5.06
C GLU A 52 9.81 17.02 -4.91
N ARG A 53 9.19 17.84 -4.07
CA ARG A 53 9.69 19.20 -3.78
C ARG A 53 11.10 19.16 -3.21
N ARG A 54 11.39 18.25 -2.28
CA ARG A 54 12.74 18.11 -1.71
C ARG A 54 13.79 17.79 -2.78
N ALA A 55 13.42 17.12 -3.87
CA ALA A 55 14.35 16.84 -4.97
C ALA A 55 14.87 18.11 -5.67
N LEU A 56 14.10 19.21 -5.64
CA LEU A 56 14.51 20.52 -6.17
C LEU A 56 15.55 21.21 -5.25
N GLU A 57 15.50 20.94 -3.95
CA GLU A 57 16.34 21.60 -2.93
C GLU A 57 17.60 20.79 -2.57
N ALA A 58 17.54 19.45 -2.68
CA ALA A 58 18.57 18.51 -2.20
C ALA A 58 19.04 17.49 -3.25
N GLY A 59 18.63 17.63 -4.52
CA GLY A 59 18.94 16.69 -5.61
C GLY A 59 18.04 15.44 -5.64
N PRO A 60 18.14 14.61 -6.69
CA PRO A 60 17.18 13.55 -6.99
C PRO A 60 16.91 12.59 -5.81
N GLN A 61 15.67 12.57 -5.33
CA GLN A 61 15.19 11.68 -4.26
C GLN A 61 14.79 10.30 -4.82
N GLN A 62 15.66 9.72 -5.65
CA GLN A 62 15.37 8.50 -6.41
C GLN A 62 15.29 7.26 -5.52
N VAL A 63 16.18 7.12 -4.54
CA VAL A 63 16.15 5.99 -3.59
C VAL A 63 15.78 6.50 -2.21
N VAL A 64 14.67 5.99 -1.66
CA VAL A 64 14.12 6.40 -0.38
C VAL A 64 14.09 5.21 0.57
N ALA A 65 14.96 5.24 1.59
CA ALA A 65 14.91 4.27 2.67
C ALA A 65 13.79 4.62 3.66
N VAL A 66 13.00 3.65 4.07
CA VAL A 66 11.95 3.83 5.09
C VAL A 66 12.28 2.91 6.25
N THR A 67 12.50 3.50 7.42
CA THR A 67 12.83 2.78 8.66
C THR A 67 12.01 3.36 9.82
N SER A 68 12.19 2.83 11.02
CA SER A 68 11.59 3.33 12.25
C SER A 68 12.62 3.28 13.37
N ALA A 69 12.38 3.96 14.49
CA ALA A 69 13.32 3.88 15.61
C ALA A 69 13.31 2.48 16.25
N VAL A 70 12.11 1.92 16.43
CA VAL A 70 11.85 0.66 17.14
C VAL A 70 10.89 -0.24 16.33
N PRO A 71 10.72 -1.54 16.68
CA PRO A 71 9.77 -2.42 16.00
C PRO A 71 8.30 -1.95 16.13
N SER A 72 7.46 -2.40 15.19
CA SER A 72 5.98 -2.21 15.23
C SER A 72 5.48 -0.76 15.18
N GLU A 73 6.22 0.14 14.53
CA GLU A 73 5.80 1.52 14.25
C GLU A 73 5.05 1.71 12.93
N GLY A 74 4.95 0.66 12.11
CA GLY A 74 4.22 0.66 10.84
C GLY A 74 5.06 1.06 9.62
N LYS A 75 6.39 1.01 9.72
CA LYS A 75 7.35 1.27 8.62
C LYS A 75 6.90 0.68 7.27
N SER A 76 6.62 -0.62 7.22
CA SER A 76 6.26 -1.34 6.00
C SER A 76 4.92 -0.90 5.39
N VAL A 77 3.99 -0.42 6.22
CA VAL A 77 2.72 0.16 5.73
C VAL A 77 2.96 1.54 5.10
N VAL A 78 3.88 2.33 5.67
CA VAL A 78 4.32 3.59 5.06
C VAL A 78 5.08 3.31 3.76
N SER A 79 6.00 2.35 3.75
CA SER A 79 6.77 1.92 2.57
C SER A 79 5.86 1.51 1.41
N VAL A 80 4.88 0.65 1.67
CA VAL A 80 3.90 0.19 0.66
C VAL A 80 3.07 1.35 0.10
N ASN A 81 2.42 2.14 0.96
CA ASN A 81 1.54 3.20 0.47
C ASN A 81 2.32 4.37 -0.17
N LEU A 82 3.56 4.63 0.26
CA LEU A 82 4.47 5.57 -0.41
C LEU A 82 4.88 5.06 -1.79
N ALA A 83 5.24 3.78 -1.92
CA ALA A 83 5.57 3.18 -3.21
C ALA A 83 4.37 3.17 -4.17
N ARG A 84 3.16 2.92 -3.66
CA ARG A 84 1.91 3.09 -4.43
C ARG A 84 1.70 4.53 -4.90
N ALA A 85 1.90 5.52 -4.03
CA ALA A 85 1.78 6.93 -4.41
C ALA A 85 2.81 7.34 -5.47
N PHE A 86 4.07 6.91 -5.36
CA PHE A 86 5.07 7.07 -6.40
C PHE A 86 4.71 6.33 -7.70
N GLY A 87 4.11 5.13 -7.61
CA GLY A 87 3.65 4.34 -8.76
C GLY A 87 2.57 5.03 -9.61
N THR A 88 1.83 5.99 -9.06
CA THR A 88 0.88 6.81 -9.84
C THR A 88 1.53 7.99 -10.58
N ASP A 89 2.86 8.10 -10.60
CA ASP A 89 3.57 9.13 -11.38
C ASP A 89 3.71 8.70 -12.85
N PRO A 90 3.16 9.43 -13.83
CA PRO A 90 3.30 9.08 -15.25
C PRO A 90 4.73 9.22 -15.79
N ARG A 91 5.66 9.84 -15.04
CA ARG A 91 7.06 10.05 -15.48
C ARG A 91 7.90 8.77 -15.47
N GLY A 92 7.53 7.75 -14.70
CA GLY A 92 8.27 6.49 -14.68
C GLY A 92 7.82 5.52 -13.60
N LYS A 93 8.40 4.31 -13.64
CA LYS A 93 8.07 3.22 -12.71
C LYS A 93 8.65 3.43 -11.31
N THR A 94 7.97 2.85 -10.34
CA THR A 94 8.44 2.69 -8.96
C THR A 94 8.79 1.22 -8.67
N LEU A 95 9.83 1.01 -7.88
CA LEU A 95 10.20 -0.29 -7.31
C LEU A 95 10.09 -0.23 -5.78
N LEU A 96 9.44 -1.22 -5.17
CA LEU A 96 9.49 -1.46 -3.73
C LEU A 96 10.39 -2.68 -3.45
N ILE A 97 11.28 -2.57 -2.46
CA ILE A 97 12.16 -3.64 -2.02
C ILE A 97 11.95 -3.90 -0.52
N ASP A 98 11.66 -5.14 -0.13
CA ASP A 98 11.57 -5.57 1.27
C ASP A 98 12.99 -5.92 1.77
N CYS A 99 13.63 -4.97 2.47
CA CYS A 99 14.98 -5.13 3.02
C CYS A 99 14.97 -5.65 4.47
N ASP A 100 13.81 -5.86 5.09
CA ASP A 100 13.67 -6.47 6.42
C ASP A 100 13.72 -8.00 6.30
N LEU A 101 14.90 -8.54 5.97
CA LEU A 101 15.13 -9.98 5.85
C LEU A 101 14.89 -10.75 7.17
N ARG A 102 14.81 -10.04 8.31
CA ARG A 102 14.59 -10.62 9.65
C ARG A 102 13.11 -10.89 9.91
N LYS A 103 12.23 -9.95 9.57
CA LYS A 103 10.77 -10.04 9.80
C LYS A 103 9.99 -9.55 8.56
N PRO A 104 10.21 -10.19 7.39
CA PRO A 104 9.67 -9.71 6.13
C PRO A 104 8.15 -9.81 6.13
N ASN A 105 7.51 -8.78 5.59
CA ASN A 105 6.05 -8.67 5.60
C ASN A 105 5.47 -8.02 4.34
N VAL A 106 6.29 -7.37 3.50
CA VAL A 106 5.80 -6.56 2.38
C VAL A 106 5.03 -7.42 1.37
N HIS A 107 5.52 -8.64 1.13
CA HIS A 107 4.91 -9.64 0.26
C HIS A 107 3.41 -9.88 0.57
N ARG A 108 2.98 -9.74 1.83
CA ARG A 108 1.60 -9.97 2.26
C ARG A 108 0.62 -8.90 1.79
N PHE A 109 1.07 -7.66 1.61
CA PHE A 109 0.20 -6.56 1.14
C PHE A 109 -0.17 -6.66 -0.34
N PHE A 110 0.53 -7.49 -1.11
CA PHE A 110 0.31 -7.74 -2.54
C PHE A 110 -0.06 -9.20 -2.84
N ASN A 111 -0.39 -9.99 -1.81
CA ASN A 111 -0.66 -11.43 -1.91
C ASN A 111 0.42 -12.23 -2.66
N GLN A 112 1.69 -11.90 -2.41
CA GLN A 112 2.86 -12.50 -3.07
C GLN A 112 3.56 -13.53 -2.18
N MET A 113 4.15 -14.55 -2.81
CA MET A 113 5.10 -15.45 -2.14
C MET A 113 6.35 -14.67 -1.71
N GLN A 114 6.85 -14.91 -0.49
CA GLN A 114 8.04 -14.22 0.04
C GLN A 114 9.31 -14.49 -0.79
N SER A 115 9.49 -15.73 -1.25
CA SER A 115 10.62 -16.17 -2.08
C SER A 115 10.17 -16.53 -3.51
N PRO A 116 11.08 -16.52 -4.50
CA PRO A 116 12.42 -15.91 -4.42
C PRO A 116 12.34 -14.37 -4.36
N GLY A 117 13.39 -13.74 -3.86
CA GLY A 117 13.45 -12.29 -3.56
C GLY A 117 14.87 -11.75 -3.37
N LEU A 118 15.01 -10.64 -2.64
CA LEU A 118 16.25 -9.89 -2.43
C LEU A 118 17.42 -10.76 -1.94
N SER A 119 17.21 -11.54 -0.89
CA SER A 119 18.22 -12.47 -0.35
C SER A 119 18.66 -13.52 -1.37
N ASP A 120 17.78 -14.00 -2.25
CA ASP A 120 18.15 -14.95 -3.31
C ASP A 120 19.06 -14.30 -4.38
N VAL A 121 18.90 -13.00 -4.63
CA VAL A 121 19.82 -12.23 -5.50
C VAL A 121 21.17 -12.03 -4.79
N LEU A 122 21.13 -11.53 -3.56
CA LEU A 122 22.31 -11.13 -2.80
C LEU A 122 23.16 -12.31 -2.29
N VAL A 123 22.57 -13.48 -2.03
CA VAL A 123 23.26 -14.64 -1.43
C VAL A 123 23.32 -15.84 -2.38
N ALA A 124 22.26 -16.11 -3.15
CA ALA A 124 22.18 -17.27 -4.03
C ALA A 124 22.45 -16.95 -5.51
N GLY A 125 22.86 -15.71 -5.83
CA GLY A 125 23.26 -15.31 -7.18
C GLY A 125 22.14 -15.32 -8.22
N LYS A 126 20.86 -15.32 -7.80
CA LYS A 126 19.73 -15.24 -8.75
C LYS A 126 19.72 -13.89 -9.46
N SER A 127 19.28 -13.86 -10.72
CA SER A 127 19.16 -12.60 -11.46
C SER A 127 18.01 -11.75 -10.91
N ILE A 128 18.19 -10.43 -10.89
CA ILE A 128 17.15 -9.46 -10.49
C ILE A 128 15.83 -9.72 -11.23
N ARG A 129 15.91 -9.98 -12.54
CA ARG A 129 14.75 -10.29 -13.41
C ARG A 129 13.96 -11.52 -12.96
N SER A 130 14.58 -12.49 -12.28
CA SER A 130 13.91 -13.70 -11.79
C SER A 130 13.13 -13.50 -10.49
N VAL A 131 13.36 -12.38 -9.77
CA VAL A 131 12.69 -12.07 -8.50
C VAL A 131 11.78 -10.85 -8.55
N LEU A 132 11.91 -10.03 -9.60
CA LEU A 132 11.11 -8.85 -9.86
C LEU A 132 9.67 -9.21 -10.25
N ARG A 133 8.68 -8.57 -9.63
CA ARG A 133 7.25 -8.83 -9.88
C ARG A 133 6.52 -7.51 -10.12
N SER A 134 5.79 -7.39 -11.22
CA SER A 134 4.85 -6.28 -11.38
C SER A 134 3.61 -6.59 -10.53
N VAL A 135 3.28 -5.73 -9.56
CA VAL A 135 2.19 -5.97 -8.61
C VAL A 135 1.01 -5.05 -8.84
N GLU A 136 1.26 -3.81 -9.26
CA GLU A 136 0.25 -2.80 -9.58
C GLU A 136 0.73 -1.93 -10.75
N PRO A 137 -0.16 -1.21 -11.47
CA PRO A 137 0.25 -0.30 -12.53
C PRO A 137 1.27 0.73 -12.05
N GLY A 138 2.45 0.74 -12.68
CA GLY A 138 3.56 1.63 -12.31
C GLY A 138 4.38 1.17 -11.09
N LEU A 139 4.04 0.06 -10.44
CA LEU A 139 4.72 -0.45 -9.24
C LEU A 139 5.18 -1.91 -9.40
N ASP A 140 6.49 -2.09 -9.39
CA ASP A 140 7.14 -3.40 -9.29
C ASP A 140 7.63 -3.66 -7.85
N LEU A 141 7.80 -4.93 -7.48
CA LEU A 141 8.16 -5.41 -6.15
C LEU A 141 9.32 -6.42 -6.23
N ILE A 142 10.27 -6.29 -5.31
CA ILE A 142 11.19 -7.35 -4.90
C ILE A 142 10.88 -7.67 -3.43
N THR A 143 10.40 -8.88 -3.17
CA THR A 143 10.15 -9.40 -1.82
C THR A 143 11.47 -9.76 -1.13
N ALA A 144 11.47 -10.00 0.18
CA ALA A 144 12.71 -10.25 0.94
C ALA A 144 13.46 -11.53 0.50
N GLY A 145 12.75 -12.52 -0.04
CA GLY A 145 13.32 -13.77 -0.50
C GLY A 145 13.39 -14.86 0.56
N SER A 146 14.22 -15.87 0.29
CA SER A 146 14.46 -17.02 1.17
C SER A 146 15.04 -16.59 2.53
N PRO A 147 14.65 -17.20 3.67
CA PRO A 147 15.24 -16.88 4.96
C PRO A 147 16.77 -17.05 4.98
N VAL A 148 17.47 -16.11 5.61
CA VAL A 148 18.94 -16.11 5.75
C VAL A 148 19.35 -16.20 7.22
N ILE A 149 20.49 -16.83 7.49
CA ILE A 149 21.05 -16.95 8.84
C ILE A 149 21.52 -15.58 9.37
N ASP A 150 22.13 -14.77 8.50
CA ASP A 150 22.65 -13.43 8.82
C ASP A 150 22.14 -12.42 7.78
N SER A 151 21.16 -11.60 8.20
CA SER A 151 20.59 -10.55 7.36
C SER A 151 21.51 -9.34 7.21
N SER A 152 22.31 -9.00 8.24
CA SER A 152 23.25 -7.88 8.19
C SER A 152 24.30 -8.15 7.13
N ARG A 153 24.96 -9.31 7.19
CA ARG A 153 25.95 -9.70 6.17
C ARG A 153 25.35 -9.81 4.76
N ALA A 154 24.10 -10.27 4.64
CA ALA A 154 23.42 -10.36 3.35
C ALA A 154 23.15 -8.98 2.73
N ILE A 155 22.83 -7.96 3.54
CA ILE A 155 22.52 -6.59 3.08
C ILE A 155 23.77 -5.71 2.96
N GLU A 156 24.73 -5.81 3.87
CA GLU A 156 25.85 -4.87 4.01
C GLU A 156 27.03 -5.14 3.05
N GLN A 157 26.88 -6.13 2.16
CA GLN A 157 27.87 -6.47 1.14
C GLN A 157 27.85 -5.51 -0.07
N PRO A 158 28.97 -5.38 -0.82
CA PRO A 158 29.05 -4.50 -1.99
C PRO A 158 28.00 -4.76 -3.08
N GLY A 159 27.51 -6.01 -3.19
CA GLY A 159 26.48 -6.40 -4.16
C GLY A 159 25.18 -5.59 -4.03
N THR A 160 24.81 -5.14 -2.83
CA THR A 160 23.61 -4.31 -2.61
C THR A 160 23.73 -2.94 -3.26
N GLY A 161 24.91 -2.30 -3.17
CA GLY A 161 25.19 -1.03 -3.84
C GLY A 161 25.15 -1.18 -5.36
N LEU A 162 25.84 -2.18 -5.90
CA LEU A 162 25.86 -2.48 -7.35
C LEU A 162 24.46 -2.78 -7.90
N MET A 163 23.65 -3.55 -7.17
CA MET A 163 22.27 -3.84 -7.51
C MET A 163 21.42 -2.55 -7.57
N LEU A 164 21.58 -1.65 -6.60
CA LEU A 164 20.85 -0.38 -6.59
C LEU A 164 21.29 0.56 -7.71
N GLU A 165 22.58 0.65 -8.04
CA GLU A 165 23.06 1.44 -9.19
C GLU A 165 22.52 0.94 -10.54
N GLU A 166 22.34 -0.38 -10.70
CA GLU A 166 21.69 -0.92 -11.90
C GLU A 166 20.19 -0.58 -11.92
N LEU A 167 19.48 -0.78 -10.80
CA LEU A 167 18.05 -0.51 -10.69
C LEU A 167 17.72 0.99 -10.89
N LYS A 168 18.60 1.91 -10.47
CA LYS A 168 18.46 3.36 -10.71
C LYS A 168 18.37 3.73 -12.21
N LYS A 169 18.82 2.87 -13.12
CA LYS A 169 18.70 3.10 -14.58
C LYS A 169 17.28 2.84 -15.12
N HIS A 170 16.46 2.09 -14.38
CA HIS A 170 15.17 1.59 -14.83
C HIS A 170 13.97 2.14 -14.04
N TYR A 171 14.20 2.70 -12.86
CA TYR A 171 13.15 3.15 -11.94
C TYR A 171 13.28 4.63 -11.60
N GLN A 172 12.17 5.37 -11.70
CA GLN A 172 12.09 6.77 -11.27
C GLN A 172 12.14 6.89 -9.74
N TYR A 173 11.60 5.89 -9.03
CA TYR A 173 11.65 5.81 -7.58
C TYR A 173 11.94 4.37 -7.13
N ILE A 174 12.77 4.22 -6.08
CA ILE A 174 13.03 2.96 -5.40
C ILE A 174 12.78 3.18 -3.91
N VAL A 175 11.82 2.46 -3.33
CA VAL A 175 11.50 2.50 -1.90
C VAL A 175 12.07 1.25 -1.23
N LEU A 176 12.83 1.44 -0.16
CA LEU A 176 13.43 0.34 0.62
C LEU A 176 12.71 0.23 1.97
N ASP A 177 12.02 -0.88 2.25
CA ASP A 177 11.50 -1.15 3.59
C ASP A 177 12.60 -1.75 4.48
N CYS A 178 13.24 -0.92 5.28
CA CYS A 178 14.34 -1.31 6.15
C CYS A 178 13.82 -1.88 7.49
N PRO A 179 14.61 -2.68 8.24
CA PRO A 179 14.31 -2.98 9.65
C PRO A 179 14.44 -1.73 10.54
N PRO A 180 14.13 -1.78 11.85
CA PRO A 180 14.21 -0.63 12.75
C PRO A 180 15.64 -0.22 13.09
N ALA A 181 15.95 1.08 12.97
CA ALA A 181 17.30 1.64 13.05
C ALA A 181 18.01 1.47 14.40
N LEU A 182 17.30 1.44 15.53
CA LEU A 182 17.96 1.24 16.85
C LEU A 182 18.13 -0.23 17.24
N PHE A 183 17.71 -1.17 16.40
CA PHE A 183 17.73 -2.61 16.66
C PHE A 183 18.55 -3.41 15.62
N CYS A 184 18.92 -2.78 14.51
CA CYS A 184 19.48 -3.41 13.33
C CYS A 184 20.51 -2.47 12.70
N SER A 185 21.59 -3.01 12.15
CA SER A 185 22.68 -2.25 11.50
C SER A 185 22.33 -1.91 10.04
N GLU A 186 21.53 -2.77 9.40
CA GLU A 186 21.11 -2.67 8.00
C GLU A 186 20.57 -1.29 7.59
N PRO A 187 19.76 -0.57 8.40
CA PRO A 187 19.23 0.74 8.04
C PRO A 187 20.31 1.82 7.92
N LEU A 188 21.42 1.72 8.66
CA LEU A 188 22.55 2.65 8.55
C LEU A 188 23.23 2.48 7.19
N HIS A 189 23.56 1.25 6.81
CA HIS A 189 24.13 0.94 5.50
C HIS A 189 23.19 1.37 4.35
N LEU A 190 21.92 1.00 4.42
CA LEU A 190 20.93 1.36 3.41
C LEU A 190 20.70 2.88 3.33
N SER A 191 20.81 3.62 4.44
CA SER A 191 20.71 5.09 4.44
C SER A 191 21.86 5.79 3.71
N HIS A 192 23.03 5.15 3.61
CA HIS A 192 24.18 5.67 2.83
C HIS A 192 24.05 5.37 1.33
N LEU A 193 23.32 4.31 0.94
CA LEU A 193 23.04 3.98 -0.46
C LEU A 193 21.80 4.73 -1.01
N ALA A 194 20.92 5.16 -0.11
CA ALA A 194 19.72 5.91 -0.45
C ALA A 194 20.00 7.41 -0.70
N SER A 195 19.20 8.04 -1.57
CA SER A 195 19.17 9.50 -1.72
C SER A 195 18.71 10.20 -0.45
N SER A 196 17.80 9.55 0.30
CA SER A 196 17.36 10.00 1.63
C SER A 196 16.61 8.91 2.39
N SER A 197 16.34 9.17 3.67
CA SER A 197 15.66 8.27 4.61
C SER A 197 14.45 8.94 5.28
N LEU A 198 13.34 8.23 5.36
CA LEU A 198 12.18 8.57 6.19
C LEU A 198 12.18 7.74 7.48
N ILE A 199 12.03 8.41 8.62
CA ILE A 199 11.86 7.75 9.92
C ILE A 199 10.37 7.73 10.26
N VAL A 200 9.80 6.53 10.38
CA VAL A 200 8.43 6.32 10.82
C VAL A 200 8.40 6.26 12.34
N ALA A 201 7.59 7.14 12.95
CA ALA A 201 7.39 7.19 14.39
C ALA A 201 5.91 6.90 14.72
N ARG A 202 5.63 6.17 15.80
CA ARG A 202 4.27 5.85 16.25
C ARG A 202 3.75 6.87 17.27
N SER A 203 2.75 7.66 16.93
CA SER A 203 2.29 8.76 17.78
C SER A 203 1.65 8.27 19.08
N TRP A 204 2.00 8.97 20.17
CA TRP A 204 1.66 8.63 21.56
C TRP A 204 2.07 7.21 21.98
N ARG A 205 3.09 6.64 21.30
CA ARG A 205 3.75 5.39 21.65
C ARG A 205 5.27 5.53 21.61
N THR A 206 5.79 6.15 20.56
CA THR A 206 7.22 6.36 20.37
C THR A 206 7.68 7.62 21.08
N GLU A 207 8.66 7.46 21.97
CA GLU A 207 9.29 8.57 22.65
C GLU A 207 10.10 9.45 21.69
N LYS A 208 10.01 10.77 21.88
CA LYS A 208 10.79 11.75 21.13
C LYS A 208 12.31 11.53 21.25
N LYS A 209 12.77 10.88 22.33
CA LYS A 209 14.18 10.49 22.52
C LYS A 209 14.60 9.45 21.47
N LEU A 210 13.87 8.35 21.36
CA LEU A 210 14.17 7.27 20.40
C LEU A 210 14.23 7.77 18.95
N VAL A 211 13.33 8.69 18.57
CA VAL A 211 13.37 9.34 17.24
C VAL A 211 14.62 10.21 17.07
N LYS A 212 15.04 10.96 18.10
CA LYS A 212 16.30 11.73 18.06
C LYS A 212 17.52 10.83 17.96
N ASP A 213 17.53 9.71 18.69
CA ASP A 213 18.64 8.76 18.70
C ASP A 213 18.78 8.11 17.32
N ALA A 214 17.67 7.74 16.67
CA ALA A 214 17.67 7.24 15.29
C ALA A 214 18.12 8.30 14.26
N VAL A 215 17.70 9.56 14.40
CA VAL A 215 18.21 10.70 13.60
C VAL A 215 19.70 10.95 13.83
N GLY A 216 20.20 10.68 15.05
CA GLY A 216 21.61 10.76 15.40
C GLY A 216 22.43 9.68 14.70
N LEU A 217 21.97 8.42 14.77
CA LEU A 217 22.60 7.26 14.16
C LEU A 217 22.72 7.37 12.63
N LEU A 218 21.61 7.67 11.94
CA LEU A 218 21.56 7.76 10.47
C LEU A 218 22.12 9.09 9.92
N GLY A 219 22.37 10.07 10.79
CA GLY A 219 22.85 11.39 10.41
C GLY A 219 21.78 12.31 9.81
N LYS A 220 21.64 13.51 10.39
CA LYS A 220 20.61 14.52 10.01
C LYS A 220 20.55 14.87 8.52
N LYS A 221 21.63 14.73 7.77
CA LYS A 221 21.68 15.03 6.32
C LYS A 221 20.91 13.98 5.49
N ALA A 222 20.97 12.72 5.87
CA ALA A 222 20.27 11.63 5.19
C ALA A 222 18.75 11.71 5.39
N ILE A 223 18.27 12.33 6.48
CA ILE A 223 16.85 12.33 6.83
C ILE A 223 16.04 13.27 5.93
N ALA A 224 15.16 12.68 5.12
CA ALA A 224 14.11 13.35 4.35
C ALA A 224 13.07 14.00 5.27
N GLY A 225 12.67 13.28 6.31
CA GLY A 225 11.79 13.74 7.35
C GLY A 225 11.32 12.61 8.28
N ILE A 226 10.43 12.95 9.21
CA ILE A 226 9.80 12.00 10.13
C ILE A 226 8.33 11.84 9.72
N VAL A 227 7.90 10.63 9.38
CA VAL A 227 6.48 10.30 9.17
C VAL A 227 5.92 9.85 10.50
N LEU A 228 5.10 10.69 11.13
CA LEU A 228 4.46 10.35 12.40
C LEU A 228 3.21 9.49 12.11
N ASN A 229 3.42 8.21 11.84
CA ASN A 229 2.33 7.24 11.88
C ASN A 229 1.65 7.30 13.27
N GLU A 230 0.42 6.88 13.37
CA GLU A 230 -0.39 6.73 14.59
C GLU A 230 -0.84 7.95 15.45
N CYS A 231 -1.22 9.14 14.92
CA CYS A 231 -1.97 10.19 15.69
C CYS A 231 -3.41 10.51 15.20
N ASN A 232 -4.36 10.62 16.15
CA ASN A 232 -5.83 10.84 15.96
C ASN A 232 -6.17 12.26 15.47
N ASP A 233 -7.29 12.39 14.76
CA ASP A 233 -7.71 13.66 14.13
C ASP A 233 -8.17 14.76 15.11
N THR A 234 -8.31 14.49 16.42
CA THR A 234 -8.61 15.54 17.43
C THR A 234 -7.56 16.63 17.53
N VAL A 235 -6.37 16.45 16.95
CA VAL A 235 -5.31 17.46 16.87
C VAL A 235 -5.52 18.44 15.70
N SER A 236 -6.48 18.20 14.78
CA SER A 236 -6.68 19.04 13.59
C SER A 236 -7.24 20.45 13.88
N GLN A 237 -7.61 20.76 15.13
CA GLN A 237 -8.08 22.09 15.52
C GLN A 237 -6.97 23.15 15.54
N TYR A 238 -5.69 22.77 15.51
CA TYR A 238 -4.56 23.71 15.41
C TYR A 238 -3.88 23.68 14.04
N GLY A 239 -4.35 24.55 13.14
CA GLY A 239 -3.42 25.42 12.41
C GLY A 239 -3.27 25.30 10.88
N TYR A 240 -3.73 24.24 10.21
CA TYR A 240 -3.51 24.15 8.74
C TYR A 240 -4.61 23.46 7.92
N TYR A 241 -5.30 22.45 8.43
CA TYR A 241 -6.30 21.69 7.64
C TYR A 241 -7.72 22.27 7.65
N GLY A 242 -7.99 23.32 8.43
CA GLY A 242 -9.31 23.96 8.48
C GLY A 242 -9.72 24.69 7.19
N TYR A 243 -8.78 25.00 6.29
CA TYR A 243 -9.03 25.87 5.13
C TYR A 243 -9.55 25.15 3.88
N TYR A 244 -9.28 23.83 3.76
CA TYR A 244 -9.73 23.01 2.63
C TYR A 244 -10.63 21.84 3.07
N GLY A 245 -11.41 22.07 4.13
CA GLY A 245 -12.51 21.18 4.49
C GLY A 245 -13.61 21.24 3.42
N TYR A 246 -13.55 20.35 2.42
CA TYR A 246 -14.69 20.08 1.54
C TYR A 246 -15.91 19.78 2.41
N ASP A 247 -16.90 20.67 2.35
CA ASP A 247 -17.94 20.75 3.35
C ASP A 247 -18.76 19.45 3.43
N ARG A 248 -18.53 18.67 4.50
CA ARG A 248 -19.32 17.45 4.80
C ARG A 248 -20.81 17.80 4.93
N GLN A 249 -21.17 19.03 5.31
CA GLN A 249 -22.55 19.50 5.34
C GLN A 249 -23.11 19.71 3.92
N ALA A 250 -22.33 20.19 2.96
CA ALA A 250 -22.75 20.32 1.56
C ALA A 250 -23.02 18.95 0.92
N ILE A 251 -22.19 17.93 1.19
CA ILE A 251 -22.42 16.56 0.69
C ILE A 251 -23.66 15.93 1.37
N ALA A 252 -23.85 16.15 2.68
CA ALA A 252 -25.04 15.70 3.40
C ALA A 252 -26.32 16.39 2.89
N LYS A 253 -26.29 17.71 2.68
CA LYS A 253 -27.38 18.50 2.08
C LYS A 253 -27.67 18.01 0.66
N ALA A 254 -26.66 17.80 -0.19
CA ALA A 254 -26.85 17.29 -1.55
C ALA A 254 -27.53 15.91 -1.58
N LYS A 255 -27.15 14.99 -0.67
CA LYS A 255 -27.83 13.69 -0.52
C LYS A 255 -29.27 13.85 -0.02
N ALA A 256 -29.52 14.72 0.97
CA ALA A 256 -30.87 14.98 1.50
C ALA A 256 -31.80 15.62 0.45
N THR A 257 -31.32 16.60 -0.32
CA THR A 257 -32.08 17.24 -1.41
C THR A 257 -32.38 16.27 -2.55
N ARG A 258 -31.44 15.37 -2.88
CA ARG A 258 -31.65 14.31 -3.89
C ARG A 258 -32.65 13.25 -3.42
N ALA A 259 -32.73 12.97 -2.12
CA ALA A 259 -33.75 12.08 -1.54
C ALA A 259 -35.15 12.70 -1.43
N ARG A 260 -35.25 14.05 -1.44
CA ARG A 260 -36.53 14.79 -1.35
C ARG A 260 -37.17 15.16 -2.69
N ARG A 261 -36.54 14.86 -3.84
CA ARG A 261 -37.20 15.04 -5.15
C ARG A 261 -38.34 14.02 -5.30
N PRO A 262 -39.60 14.44 -5.53
CA PRO A 262 -40.68 13.49 -5.81
C PRO A 262 -40.37 12.72 -7.10
N LYS A 263 -40.69 11.42 -7.13
CA LYS A 263 -40.59 10.60 -8.34
C LYS A 263 -41.60 11.12 -9.37
N VAL A 264 -41.14 11.94 -10.31
CA VAL A 264 -41.87 12.20 -11.56
C VAL A 264 -42.01 10.87 -12.27
N ARG A 265 -43.22 10.30 -12.27
CA ARG A 265 -43.56 9.12 -13.06
C ARG A 265 -43.53 9.53 -14.53
N SER A 266 -42.51 9.11 -15.27
CA SER A 266 -42.51 9.26 -16.74
C SER A 266 -43.67 8.49 -17.35
N ALA A 267 -44.36 9.12 -18.30
CA ALA A 267 -45.62 8.60 -18.86
C ALA A 267 -45.43 7.29 -19.67
N GLU A 268 -44.23 7.03 -20.18
CA GLU A 268 -43.88 5.88 -21.04
C GLU A 268 -44.17 4.50 -20.41
N GLN A 269 -44.19 4.38 -19.08
CA GLN A 269 -44.46 3.10 -18.41
C GLN A 269 -45.95 2.71 -18.37
N ARG A 270 -46.86 3.58 -18.80
CA ARG A 270 -48.30 3.24 -18.88
C ARG A 270 -48.69 2.52 -20.18
N GLU A 271 -47.92 2.67 -21.26
CA GLU A 271 -48.31 2.15 -22.57
C GLU A 271 -47.91 0.68 -22.76
N LYS A 272 -46.72 0.28 -22.30
CA LYS A 272 -46.23 -1.12 -22.36
C LYS A 272 -47.04 -2.14 -21.55
N LYS A 273 -47.97 -1.72 -20.68
CA LYS A 273 -48.90 -2.63 -19.98
C LYS A 273 -50.24 -2.86 -20.68
N ARG A 274 -50.55 -2.17 -21.78
CA ARG A 274 -51.79 -2.38 -22.54
C ARG A 274 -51.69 -3.44 -23.64
N SER A 275 -50.51 -3.67 -24.23
CA SER A 275 -50.35 -4.67 -25.31
C SER A 275 -50.23 -6.14 -24.86
N PHE A 276 -50.16 -6.44 -23.55
CA PHE A 276 -49.88 -7.79 -23.05
C PHE A 276 -51.13 -8.55 -22.54
N SER A 277 -52.33 -8.20 -23.00
CA SER A 277 -53.60 -8.81 -22.58
C SER A 277 -54.41 -9.48 -23.70
N PHE A 278 -53.94 -9.48 -24.95
CA PHE A 278 -54.77 -9.90 -26.10
C PHE A 278 -54.58 -11.36 -26.57
N PHE A 279 -53.62 -12.11 -26.02
CA PHE A 279 -53.30 -13.47 -26.51
C PHE A 279 -53.50 -14.58 -25.47
N ARG A 280 -54.77 -14.85 -25.09
CA ARG A 280 -55.13 -16.07 -24.34
C ARG A 280 -56.58 -16.53 -24.52
N ARG A 281 -56.91 -17.11 -25.68
CA ARG A 281 -58.10 -17.99 -25.86
C ARG A 281 -57.79 -19.18 -26.77
N LYS A 282 -58.41 -20.32 -26.42
CA LYS A 282 -58.40 -21.67 -27.03
C LYS A 282 -57.14 -22.53 -26.79
N GLY A 283 -57.32 -23.60 -26.02
CA GLY A 283 -56.58 -24.88 -26.16
C GLY A 283 -57.28 -25.79 -27.18
N PRO A 284 -56.88 -27.07 -27.30
CA PRO A 284 -57.59 -28.09 -26.49
C PRO A 284 -56.75 -29.29 -25.97
N GLN A 285 -57.24 -29.84 -24.83
CA GLN A 285 -57.43 -31.25 -24.44
C GLN A 285 -56.26 -32.26 -24.27
N ALA A 286 -56.46 -33.14 -23.26
CA ALA A 286 -55.64 -34.33 -22.91
C ALA A 286 -56.38 -35.63 -23.30
N ALA A 287 -55.73 -36.80 -23.38
CA ALA A 287 -55.54 -37.80 -22.29
C ALA A 287 -55.06 -39.16 -22.92
N PRO A 288 -54.84 -40.29 -22.20
CA PRO A 288 -54.06 -40.55 -20.97
C PRO A 288 -53.15 -41.85 -21.00
N SER A 289 -52.38 -42.10 -19.92
CA SER A 289 -51.92 -43.38 -19.27
C SER A 289 -51.97 -44.76 -20.02
N ALA A 290 -51.09 -45.78 -19.85
CA ALA A 290 -49.89 -46.13 -19.03
C ALA A 290 -49.22 -47.42 -19.66
N PRO A 291 -48.62 -48.43 -18.97
CA PRO A 291 -47.58 -48.48 -17.91
C PRO A 291 -46.33 -49.35 -18.24
N ILE A 292 -45.28 -49.21 -17.41
CA ILE A 292 -44.28 -50.21 -16.90
C ILE A 292 -43.98 -51.50 -17.71
N LYS A 293 -42.69 -51.73 -18.01
CA LYS A 293 -42.04 -53.04 -17.82
C LYS A 293 -40.58 -52.91 -17.40
N SER A 294 -40.20 -53.68 -16.38
CA SER A 294 -38.84 -53.92 -15.92
C SER A 294 -38.30 -55.21 -16.52
N GLU A 295 -37.02 -55.26 -16.90
CA GLU A 295 -36.32 -56.54 -17.05
C GLU A 295 -34.83 -56.37 -16.76
N SER A 296 -34.25 -57.36 -16.09
CA SER A 296 -32.88 -57.33 -15.57
C SER A 296 -32.16 -58.63 -15.88
N ALA A 297 -30.82 -58.52 -15.93
CA ALA A 297 -29.84 -59.61 -15.93
C ALA A 297 -29.71 -60.50 -17.18
N ALA A 298 -28.50 -60.46 -17.76
CA ALA A 298 -27.74 -61.68 -18.05
C ALA A 298 -26.23 -61.37 -17.95
N LEU A 299 -25.50 -62.11 -17.11
CA LEU A 299 -24.04 -62.24 -17.23
C LEU A 299 -23.72 -63.37 -18.21
N GLY A 300 -22.65 -63.24 -18.99
CA GLY A 300 -22.06 -64.30 -19.80
C GLY A 300 -20.60 -63.99 -20.11
N LYS A 301 -19.71 -64.98 -20.01
CA LYS A 301 -18.25 -64.85 -20.19
C LYS A 301 -17.79 -65.44 -21.53
N SER A 302 -16.49 -65.30 -21.80
CA SER A 302 -15.65 -66.00 -22.81
C SER A 302 -15.94 -65.67 -24.28
N GLU A 303 -14.94 -65.54 -25.16
CA GLU A 303 -13.47 -65.74 -25.03
C GLU A 303 -12.66 -64.46 -25.29
#